data_AF-A0A7Z8Y8K4-F1
#
_entry.id   AF-A0A7Z8Y8K4-F1
#
_cell.length_a   1.000
_cell.length_b   1.000
_cell.length_c   1.000
_cell.angle_alpha   90.00
_cell.angle_beta   90.00
_cell.angle_gamma   90.00
#
_symmetry.space_group_name_H-M   'P 1'
#
loop_
_entity.id
_entity.type
_entity.pdbx_description
1 polymer ?
#
loop_
_entity_poly.entity_id
_entity_poly.type
_entity_poly.pdbx_seq_one_letter_code
_entity_poly.pdbx_strand_id
1 'polypeptide(L)'
;MTHGAQLALFADAPAETTDSEATRVEDLDGLEKYAFLYTATAAGNNSGVRFMATVEDARKWCSSDLSRGVIHGTPWAYFWTSVPAFLECHWGEAYGDLQHSTTGVLRDGAILDMRQAADSGEWDERIASTGCRKIPFSEMGKLLARFGITTRLKGKTYAPGR
;
A
#
# COMPACT_ATOMS: atom_id res chain seq x y z
N MET A 1 -35.50 -32.10 -61.69
CA MET A 1 -34.57 -31.05 -62.16
C MET A 1 -34.96 -29.77 -61.45
N THR A 2 -34.17 -29.02 -60.68
CA THR A 2 -32.81 -29.15 -60.11
C THR A 2 -32.64 -27.82 -59.36
N HIS A 3 -32.31 -27.86 -58.06
CA HIS A 3 -31.51 -26.85 -57.32
C HIS A 3 -32.13 -25.44 -57.12
N GLY A 4 -32.02 -24.78 -55.98
CA GLY A 4 -31.21 -25.03 -54.80
C GLY A 4 -31.72 -24.22 -53.61
N ALA A 5 -31.53 -24.80 -52.43
CA ALA A 5 -31.62 -24.10 -51.16
C ALA A 5 -30.44 -23.12 -51.02
N GLN A 6 -30.69 -21.95 -50.45
CA GLN A 6 -29.63 -21.20 -49.77
C GLN A 6 -30.19 -20.57 -48.50
N LEU A 7 -29.96 -21.27 -47.39
CA LEU A 7 -29.95 -20.69 -46.04
C LEU A 7 -28.81 -19.67 -45.97
N ALA A 8 -29.11 -18.43 -45.62
CA ALA A 8 -28.10 -17.51 -45.11
C ALA A 8 -27.95 -17.76 -43.61
N LEU A 9 -26.87 -18.47 -43.29
CA LEU A 9 -26.22 -18.59 -42.00
C LEU A 9 -25.44 -17.28 -41.72
N PHE A 10 -24.91 -17.17 -40.50
CA PHE A 10 -23.95 -16.19 -39.98
C PHE A 10 -24.55 -14.90 -39.43
N ALA A 11 -24.27 -14.48 -38.20
CA ALA A 11 -23.68 -15.10 -37.03
C ALA A 11 -23.96 -14.08 -35.91
N ASP A 12 -24.44 -14.55 -34.75
CA ASP A 12 -24.32 -13.77 -33.51
C ASP A 12 -22.86 -13.34 -33.37
N ALA A 13 -22.62 -12.03 -33.41
CA ALA A 13 -21.34 -11.50 -32.99
C ALA A 13 -21.19 -11.87 -31.50
N PRO A 14 -20.15 -12.62 -31.10
CA PRO A 14 -19.91 -12.79 -29.69
C PRO A 14 -19.64 -11.40 -29.12
N ALA A 15 -20.41 -11.02 -28.11
CA ALA A 15 -20.07 -9.88 -27.28
C ALA A 15 -18.58 -10.01 -26.93
N GLU A 16 -17.79 -8.99 -27.26
CA GLU A 16 -16.47 -8.83 -26.67
C GLU A 16 -16.69 -8.78 -25.16
N THR A 17 -16.49 -9.92 -24.52
CA THR A 17 -16.20 -10.00 -23.11
C THR A 17 -14.90 -9.24 -22.97
N THR A 18 -15.01 -7.93 -22.69
CA THR A 18 -13.94 -7.21 -22.01
C THR A 18 -13.62 -8.07 -20.80
N ASP A 19 -12.50 -8.79 -20.89
CA ASP A 19 -11.83 -9.42 -19.79
C ASP A 19 -11.56 -8.29 -18.79
N SER A 20 -12.53 -8.08 -17.91
CA SER A 20 -12.32 -7.43 -16.64
C SER A 20 -11.42 -8.39 -15.90
N GLU A 21 -10.11 -8.25 -16.14
CA GLU A 21 -9.07 -8.92 -15.38
C GLU A 21 -9.25 -8.45 -13.94
N ALA A 22 -10.15 -9.14 -13.22
CA ALA A 22 -10.46 -8.88 -11.83
C ALA A 22 -9.12 -8.97 -11.13
N THR A 23 -8.60 -7.81 -10.71
CA THR A 23 -7.24 -7.70 -10.20
C THR A 23 -7.17 -8.60 -8.98
N ARG A 24 -6.56 -9.78 -9.14
CA ARG A 24 -6.58 -10.80 -8.09
C ARG A 24 -5.86 -10.23 -6.88
N VAL A 25 -6.58 -10.15 -5.77
CA VAL A 25 -5.99 -9.69 -4.52
C VAL A 25 -4.85 -10.62 -4.13
N GLU A 26 -3.69 -10.04 -3.86
CA GLU A 26 -2.50 -10.74 -3.42
C GLU A 26 -2.63 -11.18 -1.96
N ASP A 27 -1.91 -12.25 -1.63
CA ASP A 27 -1.82 -12.78 -0.27
C ASP A 27 -1.21 -11.76 0.69
N LEU A 28 -1.87 -11.52 1.83
CA LEU A 28 -1.44 -10.54 2.83
C LEU A 28 -0.08 -10.89 3.45
N ASP A 29 0.34 -12.16 3.41
CA ASP A 29 1.69 -12.57 3.81
C ASP A 29 2.77 -11.82 3.03
N GLY A 30 2.45 -11.39 1.80
CA GLY A 30 3.29 -10.53 0.99
C GLY A 30 3.55 -9.14 1.59
N LEU A 31 2.77 -8.70 2.58
CA LEU A 31 2.97 -7.43 3.30
C LEU A 31 4.06 -7.49 4.36
N GLU A 32 4.45 -8.68 4.84
CA GLU A 32 5.48 -8.85 5.87
C GLU A 32 6.83 -8.25 5.48
N LYS A 33 7.12 -8.20 4.17
CA LYS A 33 8.35 -7.63 3.63
C LYS A 33 8.38 -6.11 3.64
N TYR A 34 7.27 -5.43 3.93
CA TYR A 34 7.17 -3.98 3.92
C TYR A 34 7.05 -3.40 5.33
N ALA A 35 7.55 -2.18 5.49
CA ALA A 35 7.50 -1.44 6.73
C ALA A 35 7.06 0.01 6.50
N PHE A 36 6.26 0.52 7.43
CA PHE A 36 6.01 1.96 7.54
C PHE A 36 7.06 2.59 8.43
N LEU A 37 7.55 3.75 8.01
CA LEU A 37 8.54 4.52 8.73
C LEU A 37 7.93 5.83 9.22
N TYR A 38 8.24 6.19 10.45
CA TYR A 38 7.75 7.40 11.11
C TYR A 38 8.82 7.93 12.06
N THR A 39 8.72 9.20 12.43
CA THR A 39 9.58 9.78 13.47
C THR A 39 8.82 9.85 14.79
N ALA A 40 9.55 9.67 15.89
CA ALA A 40 9.05 9.95 17.22
C ALA A 40 10.09 10.73 18.03
N THR A 41 9.62 11.55 18.96
CA THR A 41 10.45 12.31 19.89
C THR A 41 10.44 11.69 21.28
N ALA A 42 11.46 11.96 22.09
CA ALA A 42 11.51 11.53 23.49
C ALA A 42 10.35 12.11 24.33
N ALA A 43 9.71 13.19 23.87
CA ALA A 43 8.52 13.78 24.50
C ALA A 43 7.21 13.05 24.14
N GLY A 44 7.27 11.99 23.33
CA GLY A 44 6.09 11.19 22.93
C GLY A 44 5.36 11.70 21.69
N ASN A 45 5.86 12.73 21.01
CA ASN A 45 5.27 13.18 19.74
C ASN A 45 5.67 12.23 18.61
N ASN A 46 4.76 11.95 17.68
CA ASN A 46 5.07 11.22 16.45
C ASN A 46 4.66 12.03 15.21
N SER A 47 5.26 11.72 14.06
CA SER A 47 4.94 12.39 12.80
C SER A 47 3.82 11.72 11.99
N GLY A 48 3.26 10.61 12.49
CA GLY A 48 2.61 9.62 11.64
C GLY A 48 3.57 9.03 10.58
N VAL A 49 3.03 8.18 9.71
CA VAL A 49 3.79 7.52 8.64
C VAL A 49 4.32 8.55 7.64
N ARG A 50 5.64 8.53 7.43
CA ARG A 50 6.38 9.42 6.53
C ARG A 50 6.65 8.80 5.17
N PHE A 51 6.97 7.51 5.13
CA PHE A 51 7.14 6.74 3.90
C PHE A 51 7.08 5.24 4.20
N MET A 52 7.04 4.44 3.14
CA MET A 52 7.13 2.99 3.22
C MET A 52 8.46 2.53 2.59
N ALA A 53 8.99 1.42 3.06
CA ALA A 53 10.14 0.74 2.45
C ALA A 53 10.03 -0.77 2.64
N THR A 54 10.98 -1.54 2.12
CA THR A 54 11.14 -2.92 2.57
C THR A 54 11.61 -2.94 4.02
N VAL A 55 11.35 -4.03 4.76
CA VAL A 55 11.87 -4.20 6.12
C VAL A 55 13.41 -4.14 6.14
N GLU A 56 14.06 -4.70 5.12
CA GLU A 56 15.51 -4.64 4.98
C GLU A 56 16.01 -3.19 4.87
N ASP A 57 15.40 -2.39 4.00
CA ASP A 57 15.77 -1.00 3.79
C ASP A 57 15.39 -0.11 4.98
N ALA A 58 14.28 -0.43 5.66
CA ALA A 58 13.88 0.24 6.89
C ALA A 58 14.91 0.03 8.02
N ARG A 59 15.45 -1.20 8.14
CA ARG A 59 16.55 -1.50 9.06
C ARG A 59 17.80 -0.69 8.71
N LYS A 60 18.20 -0.66 7.44
CA LYS A 60 19.36 0.14 6.98
C LYS A 60 19.20 1.60 7.36
N TRP A 61 18.03 2.19 7.09
CA TRP A 61 17.75 3.58 7.43
C TRP A 61 17.82 3.82 8.94
N CYS A 62 17.07 3.05 9.73
CA CYS A 62 17.00 3.24 11.19
C CYS A 62 18.30 2.88 11.93
N SER A 63 19.23 2.15 11.32
CA SER A 63 20.57 1.94 11.84
C SER A 63 21.54 3.10 11.55
N SER A 64 21.18 4.01 10.65
CA SER A 64 22.00 5.18 10.32
C SER A 64 22.00 6.23 11.44
N ASP A 65 23.08 6.97 11.56
CA ASP A 65 23.10 8.17 12.42
C ASP A 65 22.30 9.32 11.80
N LEU A 66 22.04 9.28 10.48
CA LEU A 66 21.21 10.26 9.78
C LEU A 66 19.71 10.14 10.12
N SER A 67 19.29 9.01 10.69
CA SER A 67 17.90 8.75 11.02
C SER A 67 17.52 9.19 12.44
N ARG A 68 18.36 9.99 13.10
CA ARG A 68 18.13 10.51 14.45
C ARG A 68 18.74 11.89 14.62
N GLY A 69 18.30 12.62 15.65
CA GLY A 69 18.82 13.95 15.93
C GLY A 69 18.20 14.57 17.17
N VAL A 70 18.33 15.90 17.27
CA VAL A 70 17.77 16.72 18.35
C VAL A 70 17.08 17.93 17.74
N ILE A 71 15.84 18.20 18.15
CA ILE A 71 15.08 19.40 17.78
C ILE A 71 14.65 20.13 19.04
N HIS A 72 15.04 21.40 19.17
CA HIS A 72 14.80 22.21 20.38
C HIS A 72 15.18 21.49 21.69
N GLY A 73 16.34 20.81 21.71
CA GLY A 73 16.80 20.05 22.87
C GLY A 73 16.10 18.70 23.10
N THR A 74 15.09 18.37 22.29
CA THR A 74 14.37 17.09 22.37
C THR A 74 14.92 16.09 21.36
N PRO A 75 15.44 14.93 21.80
CA PRO A 75 15.87 13.87 20.89
C PRO A 75 14.71 13.35 20.04
N TRP A 76 15.00 13.03 18.78
CA TRP A 76 14.09 12.38 17.86
C TRP A 76 14.81 11.28 17.06
N ALA A 77 14.07 10.27 16.63
CA ALA A 77 14.57 9.23 15.74
C ALA A 77 13.48 8.72 14.81
N TYR A 78 13.90 8.13 13.69
CA TYR A 78 13.04 7.28 12.87
C TYR A 78 12.89 5.91 13.50
N PHE A 79 11.66 5.43 13.47
CA PHE A 79 11.25 4.09 13.82
C PHE A 79 10.55 3.47 12.62
N TRP A 80 10.47 2.15 12.64
CA TRP A 80 9.71 1.40 11.64
C TRP A 80 8.85 0.34 12.32
N THR A 81 7.75 0.01 11.68
CA THR A 81 6.87 -1.11 12.05
C THR A 81 6.49 -1.83 10.77
N SER A 82 6.44 -3.17 10.79
CA SER A 82 5.98 -3.91 9.61
C SER A 82 4.54 -3.49 9.26
N VAL A 83 4.19 -3.54 7.97
CA VAL A 83 2.83 -3.18 7.54
C VAL A 83 1.79 -4.03 8.27
N PRO A 84 1.91 -5.37 8.36
CA PRO A 84 0.97 -6.21 9.13
C PRO A 84 0.78 -5.77 10.57
N ALA A 85 1.87 -5.54 11.32
CA ALA A 85 1.78 -5.15 12.73
C ALA A 85 1.15 -3.76 12.89
N PHE A 86 1.42 -2.84 11.96
CA PHE A 86 0.78 -1.53 11.97
C PHE A 86 -0.73 -1.66 11.73
N LEU A 87 -1.15 -2.45 10.73
CA LEU A 87 -2.55 -2.66 10.40
C LEU A 87 -3.28 -3.38 11.53
N GLU A 88 -2.71 -4.41 12.11
CA GLU A 88 -3.24 -5.11 13.28
C GLU A 88 -3.46 -4.14 14.46
N CYS A 89 -2.46 -3.31 14.76
CA CYS A 89 -2.55 -2.33 15.85
C CYS A 89 -3.62 -1.25 15.61
N HIS A 90 -3.83 -0.82 14.36
CA HIS A 90 -4.73 0.30 14.04
C HIS A 90 -6.13 -0.13 13.61
N TRP A 91 -6.30 -1.36 13.11
CA TRP A 91 -7.56 -1.89 12.60
C TRP A 91 -8.08 -3.10 13.37
N GLY A 92 -7.26 -3.74 14.22
CA GLY A 92 -7.69 -4.84 15.09
C GLY A 92 -8.45 -5.94 14.34
N GLU A 93 -9.69 -6.17 14.76
CA GLU A 93 -10.59 -7.18 14.19
C GLU A 93 -10.80 -7.01 12.68
N ALA A 94 -10.84 -5.78 12.16
CA ALA A 94 -11.01 -5.56 10.72
C ALA A 94 -9.81 -6.04 9.90
N TYR A 95 -8.59 -6.03 10.47
CA TYR A 95 -7.44 -6.65 9.83
C TYR A 95 -7.53 -8.18 9.87
N GLY A 96 -8.01 -8.76 10.97
CA GLY A 96 -8.32 -10.18 11.08
C GLY A 96 -9.36 -10.63 10.04
N ASP A 97 -10.43 -9.87 9.86
CA ASP A 97 -11.46 -10.16 8.84
C ASP A 97 -10.87 -10.12 7.42
N LEU A 98 -9.91 -9.22 7.15
CA LEU A 98 -9.25 -9.11 5.86
C LEU A 98 -8.41 -10.36 5.57
N GLN A 99 -7.70 -10.89 6.58
CA GLN A 99 -6.91 -12.13 6.47
C GLN A 99 -7.77 -13.36 6.13
N HIS A 100 -8.99 -13.43 6.67
CA HIS A 100 -9.89 -14.56 6.44
C HIS A 100 -10.86 -14.34 5.27
N SER A 101 -10.76 -13.21 4.57
CA SER A 101 -11.65 -12.87 3.45
C SER A 101 -11.29 -13.67 2.21
N THR A 102 -12.29 -14.35 1.63
CA THR A 102 -12.14 -15.11 0.38
C THR A 102 -11.90 -14.22 -0.84
N THR A 103 -12.32 -12.94 -0.76
CA THR A 103 -12.12 -11.94 -1.82
C THR A 103 -10.88 -11.09 -1.58
N GLY A 104 -10.27 -11.18 -0.39
CA GLY A 104 -9.20 -10.28 0.05
C GLY A 104 -9.64 -8.82 0.19
N VAL A 105 -10.94 -8.51 0.16
CA VAL A 105 -11.47 -7.14 0.34
C VAL A 105 -12.51 -7.13 1.45
N LEU A 106 -12.48 -6.14 2.34
CA LEU A 106 -13.52 -5.96 3.37
C LEU A 106 -14.80 -5.36 2.78
N ARG A 107 -15.97 -5.84 3.25
CA ARG A 107 -17.30 -5.33 2.85
C ARG A 107 -17.52 -3.86 3.24
N ASP A 108 -16.98 -3.43 4.39
CA ASP A 108 -17.03 -2.04 4.87
C ASP A 108 -15.72 -1.27 4.68
N GLY A 109 -14.80 -1.80 3.86
CA GLY A 109 -13.56 -1.15 3.42
C GLY A 109 -12.59 -0.76 4.55
N ALA A 110 -11.50 -1.52 4.74
CA ALA A 110 -10.39 -1.01 5.54
C ALA A 110 -9.75 0.18 4.82
N ILE A 111 -9.88 1.37 5.41
CA ILE A 111 -9.34 2.61 4.83
C ILE A 111 -8.13 3.06 5.63
N LEU A 112 -6.97 2.99 5.00
CA LEU A 112 -5.75 3.62 5.50
C LEU A 112 -5.80 5.10 5.18
N ASP A 113 -6.31 5.89 6.12
CA ASP A 113 -6.41 7.34 5.97
C ASP A 113 -5.10 8.02 6.34
N MET A 114 -4.37 8.44 5.31
CA MET A 114 -3.10 9.12 5.40
C MET A 114 -3.18 10.53 4.78
N ARG A 115 -4.35 11.18 4.85
CA ARG A 115 -4.53 12.54 4.31
C ARG A 115 -3.61 13.58 4.94
N GLN A 116 -3.21 13.38 6.19
CA GLN A 116 -2.24 14.23 6.88
C GLN A 116 -0.78 13.80 6.68
N ALA A 117 -0.53 12.66 6.03
CA ALA A 117 0.83 12.21 5.77
C ALA A 117 1.51 13.16 4.81
N ALA A 118 2.60 13.77 5.27
CA ALA A 118 3.40 14.69 4.50
C ALA A 118 4.75 14.04 4.16
N ASP A 119 4.92 13.77 2.87
CA ASP A 119 6.22 13.53 2.25
C ASP A 119 6.65 14.85 1.59
N SER A 120 7.67 15.49 2.14
CA SER A 120 8.25 16.75 1.64
C SER A 120 9.46 16.54 0.75
N GLY A 121 9.92 15.29 0.57
CA GLY A 121 11.16 14.97 -0.14
C GLY A 121 12.45 15.43 0.55
N GLU A 122 12.36 16.19 1.65
CA GLU A 122 13.49 16.79 2.37
C GLU A 122 14.54 15.75 2.83
N TRP A 123 14.11 14.51 3.03
CA TRP A 123 14.96 13.42 3.53
C TRP A 123 15.42 12.48 2.43
N ASP A 124 15.01 12.66 1.18
CA ASP A 124 15.15 11.64 0.13
C ASP A 124 16.61 11.39 -0.24
N GLU A 125 17.40 12.45 -0.37
CA GLU A 125 18.85 12.32 -0.61
C GLU A 125 19.55 11.59 0.54
N ARG A 126 19.17 11.90 1.80
CA ARG A 126 19.74 11.25 2.98
C ARG A 126 19.36 9.78 3.06
N ILE A 127 18.08 9.46 2.79
CA ILE A 127 17.59 8.08 2.75
C ILE A 127 18.29 7.29 1.65
N ALA A 128 18.42 7.87 0.45
CA ALA A 128 19.12 7.24 -0.66
C ALA A 128 20.61 7.00 -0.33
N SER A 129 21.26 7.92 0.39
CA SER A 129 22.67 7.79 0.77
C SER A 129 22.98 6.58 1.66
N THR A 130 21.98 6.06 2.38
CA THR A 130 22.13 4.83 3.20
C THR A 130 21.86 3.55 2.40
N GLY A 131 21.64 3.66 1.09
CA GLY A 131 21.19 2.55 0.24
C GLY A 131 19.75 2.11 0.53
N CYS A 132 18.97 2.89 1.29
CA CYS A 132 17.57 2.60 1.56
C CYS A 132 16.73 3.02 0.36
N ARG A 133 15.93 2.08 -0.18
CA ARG A 133 14.96 2.39 -1.23
C ARG A 133 13.62 2.76 -0.62
N LYS A 134 13.31 4.06 -0.66
CA LYS A 134 12.00 4.60 -0.29
C LYS A 134 10.95 4.21 -1.34
N ILE A 135 9.79 3.76 -0.87
CA ILE A 135 8.57 3.58 -1.66
C ILE A 135 7.73 4.86 -1.51
N PRO A 136 7.58 5.67 -2.58
CA PRO A 136 6.82 6.90 -2.54
C PRO A 136 5.33 6.63 -2.32
N PHE A 137 4.60 7.60 -1.75
CA PHE A 137 3.17 7.43 -1.42
C PHE A 137 2.29 7.01 -2.60
N SER A 138 2.59 7.46 -3.82
CA SER A 138 1.85 7.03 -5.01
C SER A 138 2.04 5.55 -5.33
N GLU A 139 3.23 5.01 -5.08
CA GLU A 139 3.53 3.60 -5.27
C GLU A 139 2.98 2.78 -4.11
N MET A 140 3.12 3.28 -2.87
CA MET A 140 2.53 2.68 -1.67
C MET A 140 1.02 2.48 -1.82
N GLY A 141 0.27 3.49 -2.27
CA GLY A 141 -1.18 3.37 -2.46
C GLY A 141 -1.56 2.29 -3.48
N LYS A 142 -0.83 2.21 -4.60
CA LYS A 142 -1.02 1.15 -5.62
C LYS A 142 -0.65 -0.23 -5.08
N LEU A 143 0.42 -0.31 -4.31
CA LEU A 143 0.90 -1.55 -3.70
C LEU A 143 -0.13 -2.08 -2.72
N LEU A 144 -0.58 -1.27 -1.77
CA LEU A 144 -1.57 -1.68 -0.76
C LEU A 144 -2.92 -2.05 -1.41
N ALA A 145 -3.32 -1.37 -2.49
CA ALA A 145 -4.52 -1.73 -3.23
C ALA A 145 -4.49 -3.16 -3.80
N ARG A 146 -3.31 -3.69 -4.16
CA ARG A 146 -3.15 -5.09 -4.61
C ARG A 146 -3.46 -6.10 -3.50
N PHE A 147 -3.33 -5.70 -2.24
CA PHE A 147 -3.63 -6.49 -1.05
C PHE A 147 -5.04 -6.21 -0.49
N GLY A 148 -5.91 -5.58 -1.29
CA GLY A 148 -7.28 -5.31 -0.87
C GLY A 148 -7.44 -4.12 0.07
N ILE A 149 -6.37 -3.35 0.29
CA ILE A 149 -6.37 -2.22 1.22
C ILE A 149 -6.68 -0.92 0.46
N THR A 150 -7.73 -0.21 0.90
CA THR A 150 -8.02 1.12 0.37
C THR A 150 -7.16 2.16 1.09
N THR A 151 -6.43 2.98 0.35
CA THR A 151 -5.56 4.02 0.92
C THR A 151 -6.01 5.41 0.47
N ARG A 152 -6.15 6.36 1.39
CA ARG A 152 -6.44 7.78 1.10
C ARG A 152 -5.20 8.63 1.35
N LEU A 153 -4.64 9.25 0.32
CA LEU A 153 -3.40 10.03 0.37
C LEU A 153 -3.61 11.37 -0.33
N LYS A 154 -3.49 12.49 0.41
CA LYS A 154 -3.54 13.87 -0.13
C LYS A 154 -4.55 14.08 -1.28
N GLY A 155 -5.81 13.72 -1.06
CA GLY A 155 -6.89 13.91 -2.04
C GLY A 155 -7.01 12.83 -3.13
N LYS A 156 -6.14 11.82 -3.14
CA LYS A 156 -6.25 10.63 -3.98
C LYS A 156 -6.70 9.42 -3.16
N THR A 157 -7.57 8.62 -3.74
CA THR A 157 -7.98 7.33 -3.18
C THR A 157 -7.46 6.23 -4.07
N TYR A 158 -6.71 5.30 -3.48
CA TYR A 158 -6.26 4.07 -4.12
C TYR A 158 -7.15 2.96 -3.58
N ALA A 159 -8.06 2.45 -4.40
CA ALA A 159 -8.93 1.34 -4.06
C ALA A 159 -8.42 0.07 -4.76
N PRO A 160 -8.67 -1.12 -4.20
CA PRO A 160 -8.45 -2.38 -4.90
C PRO A 160 -9.16 -2.38 -6.26
N GLY A 161 -8.54 -2.99 -7.28
CA GLY A 161 -9.21 -3.22 -8.57
C GLY A 161 -10.48 -4.02 -8.33
N ARG A 162 -11.62 -3.52 -8.84
CA ARG A 162 -12.90 -4.24 -8.79
C ARG A 162 -12.97 -5.30 -9.86
#